data_AF-A0A1L7I3I6-F1
#
_entry.id   AF-A0A1L7I3I6-F1
#
_cell.length_a   1.000
_cell.length_b   1.000
_cell.length_c   1.000
_cell.angle_alpha   90.00
_cell.angle_beta   90.00
_cell.angle_gamma   90.00
#
_symmetry.space_group_name_H-M   'P 1'
#
loop_
_entity.id
_entity.type
_entity.pdbx_description
1 polymer ?
#
loop_
_entity_poly.entity_id
_entity_poly.type
_entity_poly.pdbx_seq_one_letter_code
_entity_poly.pdbx_strand_id
1 'polypeptide(L)'
;MRTNNKNILVMAGLLVLGILLGWIFFGGNDAAENEHNHADNEEKGQVWTCSMHPQIRQSEPGQCPICGMDLIPASSGGDELDASVYQMSENAMKLANITTMEVGNGEVSKNIRLNGKIEVNEKNSYTQSTHIPGRIEQMRVNFTGEKVNRGQTLAIVYSPAIVTAQEELLQAARIKESQPELFEAAKRKLRNWKISEAQINNMLNRNEPIDRFPISADVSGVVTELMAEQGDYLERGMPIYQIANLDKVWVLFDLYESDLNWVKEGSQVAYTVQSIPGETFEGTISFIDPILNDNTRVATARIEVDNSNGQFKPGMFVSAQIETDMSQNGEQQMVIPRSSVLWTGERSVVYVKKSLESGVGFELREVNLGTATGDSYVVKSGLQPGEEIVVNGTFTVDSAVQLAGKPSMMNPDMNMQAGKEIAEKDKKVLMPLFMNYLQLKDQLVADDFDSAKNTISKIQQNSEAISEEGLTEETAENWENFKPGLQNSVQKMKEAKDISALRENFDELSSVMIGIAKIANPMPGMYVLRCPMANSNRGADWLSMNSEIKNPYYGQSMLTCGEIKAEIK
;
A
#
# COMPACT_ATOMS: atom_id res chain seq x y z
N MET A 1 -19.53 88.98 -32.45
CA MET A 1 -20.58 87.95 -32.58
C MET A 1 -21.46 88.03 -31.33
N ARG A 2 -22.71 88.47 -31.46
CA ARG A 2 -23.66 88.61 -30.34
C ARG A 2 -24.06 87.20 -29.86
N THR A 3 -23.47 86.75 -28.76
CA THR A 3 -23.85 85.49 -28.12
C THR A 3 -25.18 85.66 -27.40
N ASN A 4 -26.09 84.74 -27.71
CA ASN A 4 -27.51 84.82 -27.47
C ASN A 4 -27.79 84.48 -25.99
N ASN A 5 -28.08 85.48 -25.15
CA ASN A 5 -28.34 85.34 -23.70
C ASN A 5 -29.43 84.30 -23.35
N LYS A 6 -30.23 83.85 -24.32
CA LYS A 6 -31.20 82.76 -24.14
C LYS A 6 -30.54 81.39 -23.88
N ASN A 7 -29.38 81.09 -24.45
CA ASN A 7 -28.76 79.76 -24.28
C ASN A 7 -28.07 79.62 -22.91
N ILE A 8 -27.61 80.73 -22.32
CA ILE A 8 -27.00 80.75 -20.98
C ILE A 8 -28.07 80.49 -19.90
N LEU A 9 -29.28 81.04 -20.07
CA LEU A 9 -30.40 80.79 -19.15
C LEU A 9 -30.90 79.34 -19.20
N VAL A 10 -30.89 78.71 -20.38
CA VAL A 10 -31.27 77.29 -20.52
C VAL A 10 -30.23 76.37 -19.88
N MET A 11 -28.94 76.65 -20.06
CA MET A 11 -27.86 75.88 -19.42
C MET A 11 -27.86 76.04 -17.89
N ALA A 12 -28.15 77.23 -17.38
CA ALA A 12 -28.30 77.46 -15.94
C ALA A 12 -29.52 76.70 -15.37
N GLY A 13 -30.64 76.67 -16.10
CA GLY A 13 -31.82 75.90 -15.71
C GLY A 13 -31.56 74.40 -15.63
N LEU A 14 -30.84 73.82 -16.60
CA LEU A 14 -30.46 72.41 -16.59
C LEU A 14 -29.51 72.06 -15.44
N LEU A 15 -28.59 72.96 -15.10
CA LEU A 15 -27.64 72.76 -14.00
C LEU A 15 -28.35 72.77 -12.64
N VAL A 16 -29.29 73.70 -12.44
CA VAL A 16 -30.11 73.75 -11.21
C VAL A 16 -30.99 72.51 -11.10
N LEU A 17 -31.59 72.06 -12.21
CA LEU A 17 -32.40 70.84 -12.23
C LEU A 17 -31.56 69.59 -11.92
N GLY A 18 -30.33 69.53 -12.41
CA GLY A 18 -29.38 68.46 -12.12
C GLY A 18 -28.95 68.40 -10.66
N ILE A 19 -28.71 69.56 -10.03
CA ILE A 19 -28.39 69.63 -8.58
C ILE A 19 -29.60 69.20 -7.73
N LEU A 20 -30.81 69.60 -8.13
CA LEU A 20 -32.06 69.24 -7.44
C LEU A 20 -32.33 67.73 -7.52
N LEU A 21 -32.13 67.12 -8.69
CA LEU A 21 -32.25 65.67 -8.89
C LEU A 21 -31.16 64.89 -8.15
N GLY A 22 -29.92 65.41 -8.10
CA GLY A 22 -28.84 64.83 -7.32
C GLY A 22 -29.11 64.81 -5.82
N TRP A 23 -29.74 65.85 -5.28
CA TRP A 23 -30.11 65.91 -3.86
C TRP A 23 -31.26 64.96 -3.51
N ILE A 24 -32.23 64.76 -4.41
CA ILE A 24 -33.35 63.83 -4.19
C ILE A 24 -32.91 62.36 -4.24
N PHE A 25 -31.94 62.01 -5.08
CA PHE A 25 -31.50 60.61 -5.25
C PHE A 25 -30.35 60.18 -4.32
N PHE A 26 -29.54 61.11 -3.81
CA PHE A 26 -28.38 60.79 -2.95
C PHE A 26 -28.43 61.49 -1.57
N GLY A 27 -29.45 62.32 -1.30
CA GLY A 27 -29.61 63.04 -0.04
C GLY A 27 -30.43 62.25 0.98
N GLY A 28 -29.86 61.15 1.48
CA GLY A 28 -30.45 60.38 2.56
C GLY A 28 -29.41 59.48 3.22
N ASN A 29 -28.63 60.02 4.15
CA ASN A 29 -28.11 59.22 5.25
C ASN A 29 -27.99 60.07 6.52
N ASP A 30 -28.72 59.59 7.51
CA ASP A 30 -28.68 59.79 8.95
C ASP A 30 -27.51 60.59 9.53
N ALA A 31 -27.90 61.66 10.24
CA ALA A 31 -27.22 62.10 11.45
C ALA A 31 -28.25 62.03 12.59
N ALA A 32 -28.28 60.89 13.27
CA ALA A 32 -28.93 60.73 14.57
C ALA A 32 -27.93 60.08 15.52
N GLU A 33 -27.72 60.75 16.64
CA GLU A 33 -26.89 60.35 17.76
C GLU A 33 -27.30 58.97 18.28
N ASN A 34 -26.32 58.08 18.49
CA ASN A 34 -26.53 56.85 19.23
C ASN A 34 -26.69 57.17 20.72
N GLU A 35 -27.94 57.35 21.12
CA GLU A 35 -28.40 57.19 22.50
C GLU A 35 -28.60 55.68 22.76
N HIS A 36 -27.90 55.14 23.76
CA HIS A 36 -28.02 53.73 24.14
C HIS A 36 -29.39 53.44 24.73
N ASN A 37 -30.29 52.85 23.94
CA ASN A 37 -31.50 52.20 24.44
C ASN A 37 -31.31 50.68 24.40
N HIS A 38 -31.22 50.07 25.58
CA HIS A 38 -31.41 48.63 25.74
C HIS A 38 -32.90 48.32 25.59
N ALA A 39 -33.25 47.66 24.49
CA ALA A 39 -34.51 46.97 24.35
C ALA A 39 -34.21 45.53 23.93
N ASP A 40 -34.39 44.62 24.89
CA ASP A 40 -34.34 43.18 24.71
C ASP A 40 -35.22 42.75 23.54
N ASN A 41 -34.62 42.03 22.60
CA ASN A 41 -35.33 41.07 21.77
C ASN A 41 -34.42 39.86 21.59
N GLU A 42 -34.76 38.78 22.30
CA GLU A 42 -34.23 37.44 22.10
C GLU A 42 -34.55 36.98 20.66
N GLU A 43 -33.59 37.13 19.74
CA GLU A 43 -33.62 36.44 18.45
C GLU A 43 -32.48 35.43 18.37
N LYS A 44 -32.88 34.21 18.03
CA LYS A 44 -32.10 32.97 17.87
C LYS A 44 -30.66 33.23 17.40
N GLY A 45 -29.69 32.78 18.20
CA GLY A 45 -28.24 32.92 17.95
C GLY A 45 -27.83 32.53 16.54
N GLN A 46 -27.71 33.54 15.67
CA GLN A 46 -27.27 33.38 14.30
C GLN A 46 -25.75 33.46 14.26
N VAL A 47 -25.11 32.35 13.90
CA VAL A 47 -23.65 32.25 13.86
C VAL A 47 -23.14 32.75 12.51
N TRP A 48 -22.14 33.63 12.51
CA TRP A 48 -21.54 34.25 11.32
C TRP A 48 -20.18 33.64 11.03
N THR A 49 -19.88 33.32 9.77
CA THR A 49 -18.63 32.67 9.35
C THR A 49 -17.99 33.30 8.11
N CYS A 50 -16.68 33.13 7.94
CA CYS A 50 -15.95 33.65 6.78
C CYS A 50 -15.88 32.59 5.67
N SER A 51 -16.24 32.97 4.43
CA SER A 51 -16.21 32.05 3.27
C SER A 51 -14.84 31.44 2.99
N MET A 52 -13.75 32.12 3.37
CA MET A 52 -12.38 31.61 3.22
C MET A 52 -11.78 31.01 4.48
N HIS A 53 -12.34 31.32 5.66
CA HIS A 53 -11.88 30.78 6.94
C HIS A 53 -13.09 30.28 7.72
N PRO A 54 -13.68 29.13 7.33
CA PRO A 54 -14.92 28.60 7.93
C PRO A 54 -14.79 28.27 9.43
N GLN A 55 -13.54 28.20 9.91
CA GLN A 55 -13.16 28.02 11.31
C GLN A 55 -13.49 29.25 12.17
N ILE A 56 -13.61 30.44 11.57
CA ILE A 56 -14.04 31.65 12.26
C ILE A 56 -15.56 31.64 12.33
N ARG A 57 -16.10 31.51 13.54
CA ARG A 57 -17.53 31.59 13.83
C ARG A 57 -17.75 32.61 14.95
N GLN A 58 -18.52 33.65 14.68
CA GLN A 58 -18.87 34.68 15.65
C GLN A 58 -20.37 34.73 15.86
N SER A 59 -20.80 35.10 17.06
CA SER A 59 -22.22 35.31 17.40
C SER A 59 -22.79 36.61 16.84
N GLU A 60 -21.93 37.47 16.29
CA GLU A 60 -22.28 38.78 15.76
C GLU A 60 -21.66 38.99 14.36
N PRO A 61 -22.29 39.80 13.49
CA PRO A 61 -21.70 40.20 12.23
C PRO A 61 -20.45 41.04 12.48
N GLY A 62 -19.37 40.73 11.75
CA GLY A 62 -18.08 41.38 11.93
C GLY A 62 -17.11 41.05 10.81
N GLN A 63 -15.85 41.46 10.95
CA GLN A 63 -14.79 41.11 10.00
C GLN A 63 -13.98 39.91 10.47
N CYS A 64 -13.63 39.03 9.54
CA CYS A 64 -12.78 37.89 9.81
C CYS A 64 -11.40 38.37 10.31
N PRO A 65 -10.94 37.95 11.50
CA PRO A 65 -9.66 38.42 12.07
C PRO A 65 -8.43 37.88 11.33
N ILE A 66 -8.60 36.90 10.44
CA ILE A 66 -7.51 36.35 9.61
C ILE A 66 -7.34 37.12 8.30
N CYS A 67 -8.44 37.44 7.61
CA CYS A 67 -8.40 37.97 6.24
C CYS A 67 -9.11 39.31 6.04
N GLY A 68 -9.75 39.86 7.07
CA GLY A 68 -10.41 41.16 7.06
C GLY A 68 -11.71 41.24 6.24
N MET A 69 -12.18 40.14 5.66
CA MET A 69 -13.46 40.10 4.92
C MET A 69 -14.65 39.94 5.86
N ASP A 70 -15.81 40.51 5.48
CA ASP A 70 -17.05 40.46 6.26
C ASP A 70 -17.54 39.02 6.45
N LEU A 71 -17.99 38.70 7.66
CA LEU A 71 -18.59 37.42 8.01
C LEU A 71 -20.01 37.34 7.42
N ILE A 72 -20.39 36.15 6.98
CA ILE A 72 -21.70 35.83 6.40
C ILE A 72 -22.48 34.89 7.33
N PRO A 73 -23.82 34.95 7.39
CA PRO A 73 -24.60 34.13 8.30
C PRO A 73 -24.52 32.65 7.89
N ALA A 74 -24.08 31.79 8.82
CA ALA A 74 -24.07 30.34 8.65
C ALA A 74 -25.50 29.81 8.79
N SER A 75 -25.96 29.05 7.80
CA SER A 75 -27.31 28.48 7.79
C SER A 75 -27.46 27.44 8.91
N SER A 76 -28.29 27.75 9.91
CA SER A 76 -28.77 26.81 10.92
C SER A 76 -29.93 26.00 10.35
N GLY A 77 -29.60 24.88 9.70
CA GLY A 77 -30.57 23.90 9.23
C GLY A 77 -30.65 22.68 10.14
N GLY A 78 -31.76 22.58 10.89
CA GLY A 78 -32.49 21.34 11.20
C GLY A 78 -31.90 20.33 12.19
N ASP A 79 -32.58 20.24 13.34
CA ASP A 79 -32.77 19.13 14.29
C ASP A 79 -31.57 18.31 14.83
N GLU A 80 -31.72 17.93 16.10
CA GLU A 80 -30.87 17.01 16.89
C GLU A 80 -30.63 15.70 16.14
N LEU A 81 -29.62 15.71 15.28
CA LEU A 81 -29.00 14.51 14.75
C LEU A 81 -27.62 14.39 15.36
N ASP A 82 -27.19 13.15 15.61
CA ASP A 82 -25.86 12.81 16.11
C ASP A 82 -24.82 13.74 15.49
N ALA A 83 -24.03 14.39 16.35
CA ALA A 83 -23.13 15.46 15.94
C ALA A 83 -22.17 15.04 14.81
N SER A 84 -21.94 13.74 14.62
CA SER A 84 -21.12 13.11 13.59
C SER A 84 -21.78 12.94 12.20
N VAL A 85 -23.10 13.05 12.04
CA VAL A 85 -23.78 12.77 10.75
C VAL A 85 -24.06 14.04 9.96
N TYR A 86 -23.58 14.13 8.72
CA TYR A 86 -23.85 15.27 7.82
C TYR A 86 -25.03 14.98 6.87
N GLN A 87 -26.04 15.85 6.86
CA GLN A 87 -27.23 15.68 6.03
C GLN A 87 -27.10 16.41 4.69
N MET A 88 -27.42 15.70 3.60
CA MET A 88 -27.54 16.24 2.24
C MET A 88 -28.94 15.97 1.68
N SER A 89 -29.43 16.90 0.85
CA SER A 89 -30.63 16.66 0.05
C SER A 89 -30.34 15.73 -1.13
N GLU A 90 -31.34 14.99 -1.59
CA GLU A 90 -31.18 14.13 -2.78
C GLU A 90 -30.76 14.91 -4.04
N ASN A 91 -31.24 16.14 -4.18
CA ASN A 91 -30.87 17.01 -5.30
C ASN A 91 -29.38 17.39 -5.23
N ALA A 92 -28.86 17.67 -4.03
CA ALA A 92 -27.44 17.95 -3.83
C ALA A 92 -26.59 16.72 -4.17
N MET A 93 -27.02 15.51 -3.77
CA MET A 93 -26.31 14.28 -4.14
C MET A 93 -26.25 14.07 -5.66
N LYS A 94 -27.37 14.27 -6.36
CA LYS A 94 -27.45 14.13 -7.82
C LYS A 94 -26.59 15.17 -8.54
N LEU A 95 -26.61 16.43 -8.10
CA LEU A 95 -25.76 17.50 -8.65
C LEU A 95 -24.27 17.24 -8.42
N ALA A 96 -23.92 16.61 -7.29
CA ALA A 96 -22.55 16.25 -6.95
C ALA A 96 -22.10 14.90 -7.55
N ASN A 97 -22.93 14.23 -8.34
CA ASN A 97 -22.67 12.88 -8.91
C ASN A 97 -22.26 11.84 -7.85
N ILE A 98 -22.82 11.94 -6.65
CA ILE A 98 -22.54 11.00 -5.56
C ILE A 98 -23.32 9.71 -5.82
N THR A 99 -22.62 8.58 -5.83
CA THR A 99 -23.23 7.24 -5.94
C THR A 99 -22.84 6.38 -4.76
N THR A 100 -23.79 5.58 -4.27
CA THR A 100 -23.59 4.63 -3.18
C THR A 100 -23.65 3.19 -3.66
N MET A 101 -23.05 2.29 -2.88
CA MET A 101 -23.07 0.85 -3.09
C MET A 101 -23.32 0.17 -1.75
N GLU A 102 -24.14 -0.87 -1.75
CA GLU A 102 -24.32 -1.73 -0.59
C GLU A 102 -23.08 -2.62 -0.38
N VAL A 103 -22.58 -2.64 0.84
CA VAL A 103 -21.42 -3.43 1.24
C VAL A 103 -21.83 -4.89 1.30
N GLY A 104 -21.28 -5.67 0.38
CA GLY A 104 -21.61 -7.07 0.21
C GLY A 104 -20.39 -7.99 0.35
N ASN A 105 -20.72 -9.26 0.52
CA ASN A 105 -19.79 -10.36 0.37
C ASN A 105 -19.48 -10.55 -1.11
N GLY A 106 -18.21 -10.40 -1.49
CA GLY A 106 -17.77 -10.59 -2.88
C GLY A 106 -16.82 -11.78 -2.98
N GLU A 107 -16.87 -12.48 -4.11
CA GLU A 107 -15.79 -13.38 -4.50
C GLU A 107 -14.58 -12.53 -4.88
N VAL A 108 -13.49 -12.75 -4.15
CA VAL A 108 -12.27 -11.95 -4.29
C VAL A 108 -11.30 -12.76 -5.13
N SER A 109 -11.26 -12.52 -6.45
CA SER A 109 -10.31 -13.16 -7.34
C SER A 109 -9.06 -12.29 -7.50
N LYS A 110 -7.89 -12.79 -7.13
CA LYS A 110 -6.62 -12.13 -7.44
C LYS A 110 -6.16 -12.55 -8.82
N ASN A 111 -5.92 -11.55 -9.66
CA ASN A 111 -5.43 -11.74 -11.00
C ASN A 111 -3.91 -11.50 -11.05
N ILE A 112 -3.14 -12.55 -11.32
CA ILE A 112 -1.68 -12.53 -11.36
C ILE A 112 -1.24 -12.65 -12.81
N ARG A 113 -0.46 -11.67 -13.27
CA ARG A 113 0.17 -11.71 -14.59
C ARG A 113 1.56 -12.27 -14.47
N LEU A 114 1.85 -13.31 -15.25
CA LEU A 114 3.15 -13.93 -15.33
C LEU A 114 3.74 -13.71 -16.73
N ASN A 115 5.05 -13.50 -16.77
CA ASN A 115 5.80 -13.43 -18.01
C ASN A 115 6.75 -14.60 -18.08
N GLY A 116 7.11 -15.00 -19.29
CA GLY A 116 7.87 -16.22 -19.46
C GLY A 116 8.39 -16.45 -20.86
N LYS A 117 8.95 -17.63 -21.05
CA LYS A 117 9.47 -18.10 -22.34
C LYS A 117 9.26 -19.60 -22.53
N ILE A 118 9.26 -20.01 -23.78
CA ILE A 118 9.27 -21.42 -24.17
C ILE A 118 10.72 -21.90 -24.17
N GLU A 119 11.00 -23.03 -23.53
CA GLU A 119 12.31 -23.67 -23.53
C GLU A 119 12.23 -25.13 -23.96
N VAL A 120 13.41 -25.67 -24.31
CA VAL A 120 13.59 -27.07 -24.59
C VAL A 120 13.29 -27.87 -23.33
N ASN A 121 12.54 -28.96 -23.46
CA ASN A 121 12.39 -29.90 -22.37
C ASN A 121 13.74 -30.60 -22.11
N GLU A 122 14.38 -30.29 -20.99
CA GLU A 122 15.71 -30.82 -20.65
C GLU A 122 15.71 -32.35 -20.53
N LYS A 123 14.58 -32.96 -20.17
CA LYS A 123 14.44 -34.43 -20.12
C LYS A 123 14.54 -35.08 -21.51
N ASN A 124 14.29 -34.30 -22.55
CA ASN A 124 14.34 -34.71 -23.96
C ASN A 124 15.55 -34.10 -24.69
N SER A 125 16.53 -33.60 -23.94
CA SER A 125 17.79 -33.07 -24.46
C SER A 125 18.88 -34.12 -24.29
N TYR A 126 19.59 -34.43 -25.37
CA TYR A 126 20.58 -35.50 -25.44
C TYR A 126 21.89 -34.97 -26.01
N THR A 127 22.99 -35.25 -25.30
CA THR A 127 24.33 -34.95 -25.80
C THR A 127 24.85 -36.15 -26.61
N GLN A 128 25.09 -35.93 -27.90
CA GLN A 128 25.71 -36.93 -28.77
C GLN A 128 27.22 -36.88 -28.59
N SER A 129 27.78 -37.90 -27.95
CA SER A 129 29.23 -38.08 -27.82
C SER A 129 29.78 -39.07 -28.84
N THR A 130 31.07 -38.94 -29.15
CA THR A 130 31.77 -39.97 -29.92
C THR A 130 32.17 -41.15 -29.03
N HIS A 131 32.02 -42.36 -29.55
CA HIS A 131 32.54 -43.57 -28.91
C HIS A 131 33.92 -43.99 -29.45
N ILE A 132 34.39 -43.30 -30.50
CA ILE A 132 35.64 -43.60 -31.21
C ILE A 132 36.55 -42.37 -31.24
N PRO A 133 37.86 -42.51 -30.99
CA PRO A 133 38.80 -41.41 -31.17
C PRO A 133 39.12 -41.22 -32.66
N GLY A 134 39.32 -39.99 -33.13
CA GLY A 134 39.71 -39.76 -34.52
C GLY A 134 39.48 -38.33 -34.99
N ARG A 135 39.92 -38.02 -36.22
CA ARG A 135 39.75 -36.70 -36.81
C ARG A 135 38.45 -36.61 -37.61
N ILE A 136 37.66 -35.57 -37.39
CA ILE A 136 36.48 -35.28 -38.22
C ILE A 136 36.94 -34.89 -39.62
N GLU A 137 36.66 -35.72 -40.60
CA GLU A 137 36.95 -35.40 -42.01
C GLU A 137 35.83 -34.59 -42.64
N GLN A 138 34.59 -34.94 -42.30
CA GLN A 138 33.40 -34.31 -42.88
C GLN A 138 32.25 -34.31 -41.89
N MET A 139 31.67 -33.14 -41.65
CA MET A 139 30.39 -32.99 -40.96
C MET A 139 29.28 -33.07 -42.00
N ARG A 140 28.33 -34.01 -41.82
CA ARG A 140 27.12 -34.07 -42.68
C ARG A 140 26.03 -33.14 -42.18
N VAL A 141 25.95 -32.96 -40.86
CA VAL A 141 25.09 -32.00 -40.19
C VAL A 141 25.98 -30.89 -39.66
N ASN A 142 25.88 -29.68 -40.20
CA ASN A 142 26.86 -28.61 -39.95
C ASN A 142 26.24 -27.26 -39.54
N PHE A 143 24.94 -27.23 -39.25
CA PHE A 143 24.27 -26.03 -38.72
C PHE A 143 23.22 -26.41 -37.66
N THR A 144 22.95 -25.49 -36.73
CA THR A 144 21.92 -25.69 -35.70
C THR A 144 20.52 -25.53 -36.31
N GLY A 145 19.54 -26.23 -35.74
CA GLY A 145 18.17 -26.28 -36.24
C GLY A 145 17.90 -27.38 -37.27
N GLU A 146 18.91 -28.13 -37.71
CA GLU A 146 18.71 -29.28 -38.59
C GLU A 146 18.03 -30.45 -37.85
N LYS A 147 17.02 -31.06 -38.48
CA LYS A 147 16.33 -32.23 -37.94
C LYS A 147 17.09 -33.50 -38.31
N VAL A 148 17.38 -34.33 -37.31
CA VAL A 148 18.09 -35.59 -37.45
C VAL A 148 17.24 -36.76 -37.01
N ASN A 149 17.33 -37.88 -37.73
CA ASN A 149 16.67 -39.13 -37.37
C ASN A 149 17.67 -40.11 -36.73
N ARG A 150 17.20 -40.93 -35.80
CA ARG A 150 17.99 -42.02 -35.23
C ARG A 150 18.60 -42.90 -36.33
N GLY A 151 19.91 -43.10 -36.27
CA GLY A 151 20.69 -43.84 -37.26
C GLY A 151 21.17 -43.03 -38.46
N GLN A 152 20.76 -41.76 -38.60
CA GLN A 152 21.29 -40.86 -39.63
C GLN A 152 22.77 -40.57 -39.37
N THR A 153 23.60 -40.59 -40.42
CA THR A 153 25.01 -40.25 -40.29
C THR A 153 25.18 -38.74 -40.07
N LEU A 154 25.77 -38.37 -38.95
CA LEU A 154 26.03 -36.98 -38.53
C LEU A 154 27.40 -36.49 -39.00
N ALA A 155 28.43 -37.33 -38.86
CA ALA A 155 29.80 -36.99 -39.22
C ALA A 155 30.55 -38.22 -39.75
N ILE A 156 31.62 -37.98 -40.50
CA ILE A 156 32.57 -39.00 -40.94
C ILE A 156 33.91 -38.70 -40.27
N VAL A 157 34.44 -39.70 -39.59
CA VAL A 157 35.68 -39.60 -38.81
C VAL A 157 36.71 -40.59 -39.33
N TYR A 158 37.94 -40.11 -39.50
CA TYR A 158 39.11 -40.96 -39.69
C TYR A 158 39.65 -41.39 -38.33
N SER A 159 39.64 -42.70 -38.07
CA SER A 159 40.12 -43.26 -36.81
C SER A 159 41.21 -44.30 -37.05
N PRO A 160 42.48 -43.96 -36.79
CA PRO A 160 43.58 -44.93 -36.80
C PRO A 160 43.31 -46.11 -35.85
N ALA A 161 42.71 -45.83 -34.69
CA ALA A 161 42.41 -46.86 -33.68
C ALA A 161 41.41 -47.91 -34.18
N ILE A 162 40.40 -47.51 -34.99
CA ILE A 162 39.46 -48.48 -35.58
C ILE A 162 40.11 -49.23 -36.75
N VAL A 163 40.97 -48.58 -37.54
CA VAL A 163 41.75 -49.28 -38.58
C VAL A 163 42.56 -50.42 -37.97
N THR A 164 43.33 -50.15 -36.92
CA THR A 164 44.11 -51.18 -36.21
C THR A 164 43.22 -52.27 -35.62
N ALA A 165 42.09 -51.91 -35.00
CA ALA A 165 41.19 -52.92 -34.43
C ALA A 165 40.47 -53.79 -35.47
N GLN A 166 40.23 -53.27 -36.68
CA GLN A 166 39.73 -54.07 -37.80
C GLN A 166 40.78 -55.05 -38.30
N GLU A 167 42.03 -54.60 -38.46
CA GLU A 167 43.12 -55.50 -38.85
C GLU A 167 43.28 -56.65 -37.85
N GLU A 168 43.26 -56.33 -36.55
CA GLU A 168 43.25 -57.34 -35.48
C GLU A 168 42.07 -58.31 -35.61
N LEU A 169 40.85 -57.82 -35.86
CA LEU A 169 39.67 -58.65 -36.06
C LEU A 169 39.82 -59.57 -37.29
N LEU A 170 40.28 -59.04 -38.41
CA LEU A 170 40.46 -59.80 -39.66
C LEU A 170 41.53 -60.87 -39.51
N GLN A 171 42.64 -60.59 -38.81
CA GLN A 171 43.65 -61.61 -38.51
C GLN A 171 43.11 -62.67 -37.55
N ALA A 172 42.42 -62.27 -36.48
CA ALA A 172 41.81 -63.21 -35.54
C ALA A 172 40.73 -64.08 -36.21
N ALA A 173 40.03 -63.56 -37.21
CA ALA A 173 39.05 -64.31 -38.00
C ALA A 173 39.68 -65.48 -38.78
N ARG A 174 40.92 -65.30 -39.27
CA ARG A 174 41.65 -66.34 -40.02
C ARG A 174 42.07 -67.53 -39.15
N ILE A 175 42.31 -67.29 -37.86
CA ILE A 175 42.72 -68.31 -36.89
C ILE A 175 41.58 -68.73 -35.95
N LYS A 176 40.34 -68.35 -36.27
CA LYS A 176 39.14 -68.58 -35.44
C LYS A 176 38.94 -70.04 -35.04
N GLU A 177 39.25 -70.99 -35.93
CA GLU A 177 39.13 -72.44 -35.64
C GLU A 177 40.15 -72.89 -34.58
N SER A 178 41.35 -72.33 -34.59
CA SER A 178 42.41 -72.66 -33.64
C SER A 178 42.38 -71.85 -32.34
N GLN A 179 41.89 -70.61 -32.38
CA GLN A 179 41.89 -69.68 -31.24
C GLN A 179 40.58 -68.86 -31.19
N PRO A 180 39.45 -69.47 -30.81
CA PRO A 180 38.15 -68.81 -30.79
C PRO A 180 38.08 -67.64 -29.79
N GLU A 181 38.82 -67.72 -28.68
CA GLU A 181 38.85 -66.69 -27.64
C GLU A 181 39.46 -65.37 -28.16
N LEU A 182 40.45 -65.43 -29.03
CA LEU A 182 41.10 -64.25 -29.62
C LEU A 182 40.15 -63.52 -30.56
N PHE A 183 39.40 -64.27 -31.38
CA PHE A 183 38.37 -63.72 -32.26
C PHE A 183 37.27 -63.02 -31.47
N GLU A 184 36.79 -63.63 -30.38
CA GLU A 184 35.80 -63.01 -29.51
C GLU A 184 36.37 -61.80 -28.74
N ALA A 185 37.66 -61.82 -28.36
CA ALA A 185 38.32 -60.66 -27.77
C ALA A 185 38.37 -59.46 -28.74
N ALA A 186 38.75 -59.69 -30.00
CA ALA A 186 38.76 -58.66 -31.03
C ALA A 186 37.34 -58.09 -31.28
N LYS A 187 36.32 -58.96 -31.35
CA LYS A 187 34.91 -58.53 -31.43
C LYS A 187 34.48 -57.69 -30.22
N ARG A 188 34.84 -58.11 -29.00
CA ARG A 188 34.52 -57.35 -27.77
C ARG A 188 35.17 -55.96 -27.78
N LYS A 189 36.39 -55.82 -28.29
CA LYS A 189 37.08 -54.53 -28.42
C LYS A 189 36.26 -53.54 -29.26
N LEU A 190 35.77 -53.95 -30.43
CA LEU A 190 34.91 -53.11 -31.29
C LEU A 190 33.54 -52.84 -30.66
N ARG A 191 32.92 -53.83 -30.01
CA ARG A 191 31.66 -53.64 -29.26
C ARG A 191 31.77 -52.62 -28.14
N ASN A 192 32.92 -52.53 -27.46
CA ASN A 192 33.17 -51.53 -26.41
C ASN A 192 33.14 -50.09 -26.96
N TRP A 193 33.38 -49.91 -28.25
CA TRP A 193 33.23 -48.65 -28.96
C TRP A 193 31.85 -48.47 -29.60
N LYS A 194 30.86 -49.25 -29.16
CA LYS A 194 29.46 -49.22 -29.65
C LYS A 194 29.32 -49.49 -31.14
N ILE A 195 30.31 -50.12 -31.78
CA ILE A 195 30.18 -50.61 -33.14
C ILE A 195 29.22 -51.81 -33.12
N SER A 196 28.16 -51.73 -33.91
CA SER A 196 27.10 -52.73 -33.95
C SER A 196 27.60 -54.06 -34.56
N GLU A 197 26.97 -55.18 -34.18
CA GLU A 197 27.26 -56.49 -34.79
C GLU A 197 27.07 -56.48 -36.31
N ALA A 198 26.11 -55.70 -36.82
CA ALA A 198 25.91 -55.52 -38.26
C ALA A 198 27.14 -54.87 -38.92
N GLN A 199 27.71 -53.83 -38.30
CA GLN A 199 28.93 -53.19 -38.78
C GLN A 199 30.14 -54.13 -38.68
N ILE A 200 30.28 -54.89 -37.59
CA ILE A 200 31.35 -55.89 -37.42
C ILE A 200 31.26 -56.99 -38.48
N ASN A 201 30.06 -57.53 -38.75
CA ASN A 201 29.87 -58.53 -39.79
C ASN A 201 30.14 -57.97 -41.19
N ASN A 202 29.78 -56.70 -41.45
CA ASN A 202 30.13 -56.04 -42.70
C ASN A 202 31.66 -55.88 -42.86
N MET A 203 32.40 -55.58 -41.80
CA MET A 203 33.87 -55.54 -41.81
C MET A 203 34.46 -56.92 -42.15
N LEU A 204 33.93 -57.99 -41.55
CA LEU A 204 34.35 -59.38 -41.83
C LEU A 204 34.06 -59.79 -43.27
N ASN A 205 32.88 -59.48 -43.78
CA ASN A 205 32.48 -59.81 -45.16
C ASN A 205 33.30 -59.05 -46.21
N ARG A 206 33.66 -57.80 -45.90
CA ARG A 206 34.47 -56.96 -46.80
C ARG A 206 35.92 -57.43 -46.89
N ASN A 207 36.44 -58.06 -45.83
CA ASN A 207 37.82 -58.56 -45.73
C ASN A 207 38.93 -57.48 -45.92
N GLU A 208 38.57 -56.20 -45.85
CA GLU A 208 39.47 -55.05 -45.95
C GLU A 208 39.07 -53.98 -44.91
N PRO A 209 40.03 -53.37 -44.19
CA PRO A 209 39.75 -52.27 -43.26
C PRO A 209 39.21 -51.03 -43.98
N ILE A 210 38.27 -50.34 -43.35
CA ILE A 210 37.88 -48.98 -43.73
C ILE A 210 38.58 -47.95 -42.86
N ASP A 211 38.89 -46.79 -43.44
CA ASP A 211 39.50 -45.64 -42.78
C ASP A 211 38.47 -44.60 -42.33
N ARG A 212 37.35 -44.49 -43.07
CA ARG A 212 36.27 -43.52 -42.83
C ARG A 212 35.07 -44.14 -42.13
N PHE A 213 34.79 -43.68 -40.91
CA PHE A 213 33.71 -44.19 -40.08
C PHE A 213 32.57 -43.19 -39.94
N PRO A 214 31.33 -43.60 -40.25
CA PRO A 214 30.17 -42.77 -39.99
C PRO A 214 29.83 -42.78 -38.50
N ILE A 215 29.79 -41.60 -37.87
CA ILE A 215 29.13 -41.38 -36.58
C ILE A 215 27.65 -41.19 -36.87
N SER A 216 26.80 -42.01 -36.27
CA SER A 216 25.35 -42.00 -36.47
C SER A 216 24.63 -41.43 -35.25
N ALA A 217 23.46 -40.83 -35.44
CA ALA A 217 22.65 -40.27 -34.37
C ALA A 217 22.04 -41.37 -33.49
N ASP A 218 22.22 -41.28 -32.17
CA ASP A 218 21.64 -42.23 -31.21
C ASP A 218 20.14 -41.97 -30.99
N VAL A 219 19.69 -40.74 -31.19
CA VAL A 219 18.31 -40.26 -31.01
C VAL A 219 17.84 -39.45 -32.21
N SER A 220 16.53 -39.35 -32.39
CA SER A 220 15.91 -38.40 -33.33
C SER A 220 15.64 -37.08 -32.61
N GLY A 221 15.81 -35.95 -33.30
CA GLY A 221 15.56 -34.63 -32.74
C GLY A 221 16.06 -33.50 -33.63
N VAL A 222 16.24 -32.32 -33.06
CA VAL A 222 16.79 -31.14 -33.72
C VAL A 222 18.12 -30.80 -33.08
N VAL A 223 19.14 -30.49 -33.89
CA VAL A 223 20.45 -30.07 -33.38
C VAL A 223 20.34 -28.68 -32.77
N THR A 224 20.52 -28.57 -31.45
CA THR A 224 20.47 -27.28 -30.73
C THR A 224 21.84 -26.63 -30.66
N GLU A 225 22.91 -27.41 -30.65
CA GLU A 225 24.28 -26.93 -30.52
C GLU A 225 25.26 -27.84 -31.27
N LEU A 226 26.26 -27.24 -31.92
CA LEU A 226 27.43 -27.93 -32.46
C LEU A 226 28.61 -27.69 -31.52
N MET A 227 29.19 -28.76 -30.98
CA MET A 227 30.28 -28.71 -30.00
C MET A 227 31.64 -29.11 -30.61
N ALA A 228 31.65 -29.53 -31.87
CA ALA A 228 32.86 -29.85 -32.62
C ALA A 228 32.72 -29.38 -34.08
N GLU A 229 33.85 -29.09 -34.71
CA GLU A 229 33.95 -28.59 -36.07
C GLU A 229 34.69 -29.56 -37.00
N GLN A 230 34.51 -29.39 -38.31
CA GLN A 230 35.23 -30.17 -39.28
C GLN A 230 36.75 -29.92 -39.18
N GLY A 231 37.53 -31.00 -39.07
CA GLY A 231 38.98 -30.94 -38.87
C GLY A 231 39.42 -31.22 -37.43
N ASP A 232 38.50 -31.13 -36.46
CA ASP A 232 38.80 -31.40 -35.05
C ASP A 232 39.21 -32.85 -34.82
N TYR A 233 40.09 -33.04 -33.83
CA TYR A 233 40.40 -34.36 -33.32
C TYR A 233 39.54 -34.66 -32.11
N LEU A 234 38.74 -35.73 -32.20
CA LEU A 234 37.84 -36.18 -31.17
C LEU A 234 38.50 -37.23 -30.29
N GLU A 235 38.31 -37.08 -28.98
CA GLU A 235 38.59 -38.11 -27.99
C GLU A 235 37.33 -38.90 -27.64
N ARG A 236 37.48 -40.12 -27.13
CA ARG A 236 36.34 -40.93 -26.72
C ARG A 236 35.57 -40.25 -25.59
N GLY A 237 34.26 -40.10 -25.76
CA GLY A 237 33.37 -39.41 -24.82
C GLY A 237 33.24 -37.91 -25.07
N MET A 238 34.03 -37.34 -26.00
CA MET A 238 33.90 -35.94 -26.37
C MET A 238 32.52 -35.69 -27.01
N PRO A 239 31.78 -34.65 -26.58
CA PRO A 239 30.51 -34.29 -27.18
C PRO A 239 30.72 -33.65 -28.55
N ILE A 240 29.83 -33.96 -29.49
CA ILE A 240 29.88 -33.46 -30.88
C ILE A 240 28.66 -32.59 -31.16
N TYR A 241 27.49 -33.02 -30.70
CA TYR A 241 26.22 -32.31 -30.90
C TYR A 241 25.38 -32.34 -29.63
N GLN A 242 24.59 -31.29 -29.42
CA GLN A 242 23.41 -31.34 -28.56
C GLN A 242 22.17 -31.53 -29.45
N ILE A 243 21.37 -32.54 -29.16
CA ILE A 243 20.16 -32.89 -29.91
C ILE A 243 18.97 -32.87 -28.95
N ALA A 244 17.95 -32.09 -29.27
CA ALA A 244 16.73 -32.02 -28.48
C ALA A 244 15.52 -32.55 -29.25
N ASN A 245 14.68 -33.36 -28.61
CA ASN A 245 13.36 -33.64 -29.14
C ASN A 245 12.39 -32.52 -28.73
N LEU A 246 11.88 -31.79 -29.73
CA LEU A 246 10.98 -30.64 -29.58
C LEU A 246 9.48 -31.00 -29.62
N ASP A 247 9.13 -32.30 -29.70
CA ASP A 247 7.73 -32.77 -29.68
C ASP A 247 7.01 -32.40 -28.37
N LYS A 248 7.77 -32.17 -27.30
CA LYS A 248 7.30 -31.61 -26.03
C LYS A 248 8.22 -30.49 -25.60
N VAL A 249 7.65 -29.35 -25.22
CA VAL A 249 8.40 -28.18 -24.77
C VAL A 249 7.94 -27.78 -23.37
N TRP A 250 8.78 -26.99 -22.70
CA TRP A 250 8.42 -26.38 -21.44
C TRP A 250 8.06 -24.93 -21.66
N VAL A 251 6.97 -24.50 -21.04
CA VAL A 251 6.62 -23.10 -20.90
C VAL A 251 6.99 -22.71 -19.49
N LEU A 252 7.97 -21.81 -19.38
CA LEU A 252 8.52 -21.35 -18.11
C LEU A 252 7.99 -19.95 -17.83
N PHE A 253 7.45 -19.75 -16.64
CA PHE A 253 6.98 -18.47 -16.14
C PHE A 253 7.82 -18.02 -14.95
N ASP A 254 8.14 -16.74 -14.93
CA ASP A 254 8.82 -16.10 -13.81
C ASP A 254 7.79 -15.78 -12.73
N LEU A 255 7.99 -16.35 -11.54
CA LEU A 255 7.13 -16.19 -10.38
C LEU A 255 7.86 -15.40 -9.29
N TYR A 256 7.36 -14.21 -8.99
CA TYR A 256 7.94 -13.33 -7.97
C TYR A 256 7.67 -13.85 -6.55
N GLU A 257 8.55 -13.50 -5.61
CA GLU A 257 8.45 -13.87 -4.19
C GLU A 257 7.07 -13.49 -3.58
N SER A 258 6.49 -12.35 -3.98
CA SER A 258 5.17 -11.88 -3.53
C SER A 258 3.99 -12.75 -3.98
N ASP A 259 4.16 -13.55 -5.04
CA ASP A 259 3.10 -14.31 -5.67
C ASP A 259 3.16 -15.82 -5.37
N LEU A 260 4.26 -16.30 -4.79
CA LEU A 260 4.44 -17.72 -4.39
C LEU A 260 3.35 -18.23 -3.44
N ASN A 261 2.77 -17.38 -2.59
CA ASN A 261 1.70 -17.80 -1.68
C ASN A 261 0.39 -18.14 -2.42
N TRP A 262 0.21 -17.62 -3.63
CA TRP A 262 -1.04 -17.67 -4.39
C TRP A 262 -0.99 -18.67 -5.54
N VAL A 263 0.22 -18.95 -6.05
CA VAL A 263 0.44 -19.85 -7.17
C VAL A 263 1.06 -21.16 -6.65
N LYS A 264 0.34 -22.26 -6.85
CA LYS A 264 0.77 -23.61 -6.41
C LYS A 264 0.89 -24.57 -7.59
N GLU A 265 1.61 -25.66 -7.39
CA GLU A 265 1.55 -26.81 -8.31
C GLU A 265 0.09 -27.27 -8.47
N GLY A 266 -0.35 -27.52 -9.69
CA GLY A 266 -1.75 -27.80 -10.02
C GLY A 266 -2.60 -26.57 -10.38
N SER A 267 -2.09 -25.33 -10.23
CA SER A 267 -2.84 -24.14 -10.64
C SER A 267 -3.07 -24.14 -12.16
N GLN A 268 -4.28 -23.77 -12.58
CA GLN A 268 -4.62 -23.59 -13.99
C GLN A 268 -4.16 -22.21 -14.46
N VAL A 269 -3.58 -22.17 -15.65
CA VAL A 269 -2.95 -20.97 -16.22
C VAL A 269 -3.44 -20.81 -17.65
N ALA A 270 -4.02 -19.66 -17.96
CA ALA A 270 -4.28 -19.26 -19.33
C ALA A 270 -3.09 -18.44 -19.83
N TYR A 271 -2.50 -18.83 -20.96
CA TYR A 271 -1.34 -18.17 -21.52
C TYR A 271 -1.48 -17.90 -23.02
N THR A 272 -0.77 -16.88 -23.47
CA THR A 272 -0.72 -16.43 -24.85
C THR A 272 0.74 -16.39 -25.30
N VAL A 273 0.99 -16.75 -26.55
CA VAL A 273 2.34 -16.69 -27.14
C VAL A 273 2.39 -15.48 -28.05
N GLN A 274 3.35 -14.58 -27.86
CA GLN A 274 3.40 -13.32 -28.62
C GLN A 274 3.55 -13.52 -30.13
N SER A 275 4.15 -14.64 -30.55
CA SER A 275 4.30 -15.03 -31.96
C SER A 275 3.03 -15.61 -32.60
N ILE A 276 2.01 -15.92 -31.80
CA ILE A 276 0.72 -16.50 -32.23
C ILE A 276 -0.41 -15.64 -31.65
N PRO A 277 -0.63 -14.43 -32.17
CA PRO A 277 -1.64 -13.52 -31.63
C PRO A 277 -3.06 -14.05 -31.88
N GLY A 278 -3.95 -13.85 -30.90
CA GLY A 278 -5.37 -14.23 -31.01
C GLY A 278 -5.72 -15.63 -30.54
N GLU A 279 -4.73 -16.44 -30.15
CA GLU A 279 -4.94 -17.75 -29.54
C GLU A 279 -4.58 -17.72 -28.05
N THR A 280 -5.46 -18.31 -27.24
CA THR A 280 -5.23 -18.53 -25.81
C THR A 280 -5.09 -20.03 -25.58
N PHE A 281 -4.04 -20.40 -24.86
CA PHE A 281 -3.74 -21.77 -24.48
C PHE A 281 -3.97 -21.93 -22.99
N GLU A 282 -4.41 -23.11 -22.59
CA GLU A 282 -4.53 -23.47 -21.18
C GLU A 282 -3.49 -24.51 -20.81
N GLY A 283 -2.95 -24.38 -19.60
CA GLY A 283 -1.99 -25.33 -19.06
C GLY A 283 -2.08 -25.39 -17.54
N THR A 284 -1.51 -26.45 -16.98
CA THR A 284 -1.44 -26.64 -15.53
C THR A 284 0.01 -26.56 -15.07
N ILE A 285 0.28 -25.83 -13.99
CA ILE A 285 1.62 -25.77 -13.41
C ILE A 285 2.01 -27.16 -12.91
N SER A 286 3.01 -27.75 -13.58
CA SER A 286 3.52 -29.08 -13.29
C SER A 286 4.57 -29.09 -12.18
N PHE A 287 5.26 -27.97 -11.97
CA PHE A 287 6.38 -27.83 -11.05
C PHE A 287 6.71 -26.37 -10.81
N ILE A 288 7.10 -26.03 -9.58
CA ILE A 288 7.66 -24.72 -9.23
C ILE A 288 9.04 -24.95 -8.62
N ASP A 289 10.05 -24.25 -9.13
CA ASP A 289 11.42 -24.37 -8.63
C ASP A 289 11.47 -24.03 -7.13
N PRO A 290 12.07 -24.89 -6.28
CA PRO A 290 12.16 -24.64 -4.84
C PRO A 290 13.22 -23.60 -4.49
N ILE A 291 14.07 -23.21 -5.45
CA ILE A 291 15.18 -22.28 -5.26
C ILE A 291 14.92 -21.06 -6.15
N LEU A 292 14.93 -19.87 -5.55
CA LEU A 292 14.83 -18.62 -6.29
C LEU A 292 16.17 -18.30 -6.95
N ASN A 293 16.12 -17.69 -8.13
CA ASN A 293 17.31 -17.15 -8.77
C ASN A 293 17.83 -15.94 -7.99
N ASP A 294 19.07 -16.00 -7.50
CA ASP A 294 19.64 -14.95 -6.62
C ASP A 294 19.70 -13.56 -7.27
N ASN A 295 19.85 -13.49 -8.60
CA ASN A 295 19.98 -12.22 -9.33
C ASN A 295 18.63 -11.55 -9.59
N THR A 296 17.61 -12.35 -9.89
CA THR A 296 16.30 -11.85 -10.34
C THR A 296 15.22 -11.97 -9.26
N ARG A 297 15.49 -12.73 -8.18
CA ARG A 297 14.57 -12.99 -7.06
C ARG A 297 13.23 -13.57 -7.52
N VAL A 298 13.26 -14.38 -8.59
CA VAL A 298 12.11 -15.12 -9.11
C VAL A 298 12.34 -16.62 -9.00
N ALA A 299 11.27 -17.36 -8.75
CA ALA A 299 11.20 -18.80 -8.94
C ALA A 299 10.64 -19.10 -10.34
N THR A 300 10.99 -20.25 -10.93
CA THR A 300 10.44 -20.66 -12.22
C THR A 300 9.23 -21.57 -12.01
N ALA A 301 8.08 -21.22 -12.59
CA ALA A 301 6.93 -22.11 -12.69
C ALA A 301 6.89 -22.75 -14.08
N ARG A 302 6.77 -24.07 -14.14
CA ARG A 302 6.86 -24.86 -15.39
C ARG A 302 5.52 -25.49 -15.77
N ILE A 303 5.16 -25.36 -17.05
CA ILE A 303 4.10 -26.12 -17.72
C ILE A 303 4.72 -26.99 -18.81
N GLU A 304 4.31 -28.26 -18.90
CA GLU A 304 4.70 -29.14 -20.00
C GLU A 304 3.63 -29.10 -21.10
N VAL A 305 4.05 -28.84 -22.34
CA VAL A 305 3.13 -28.62 -23.47
C VAL A 305 3.51 -29.52 -24.64
N ASP A 306 2.50 -30.18 -25.21
CA ASP A 306 2.65 -30.96 -26.43
C ASP A 306 2.85 -30.04 -27.64
N ASN A 307 3.89 -30.33 -28.42
CA ASN A 307 4.33 -29.53 -29.56
C ASN A 307 4.54 -30.41 -30.80
N SER A 308 3.69 -31.41 -31.00
CA SER A 308 3.79 -32.33 -32.15
C SER A 308 3.67 -31.62 -33.51
N ASN A 309 2.98 -30.47 -33.54
CA ASN A 309 2.83 -29.63 -34.73
C ASN A 309 4.01 -28.66 -34.95
N GLY A 310 4.96 -28.57 -34.00
CA GLY A 310 6.12 -27.69 -34.09
C GLY A 310 5.80 -26.19 -34.06
N GLN A 311 4.62 -25.81 -33.56
CA GLN A 311 4.19 -24.41 -33.48
C GLN A 311 4.95 -23.62 -32.40
N PHE A 312 5.32 -24.28 -31.31
CA PHE A 312 6.05 -23.69 -30.20
C PHE A 312 7.54 -23.85 -30.43
N LYS A 313 8.23 -22.74 -30.71
CA LYS A 313 9.69 -22.73 -30.86
C LYS A 313 10.33 -22.28 -29.54
N PRO A 314 11.37 -22.97 -29.05
CA PRO A 314 12.16 -22.48 -27.93
C PRO A 314 12.65 -21.04 -28.18
N GLY A 315 12.61 -20.22 -27.14
CA GLY A 315 12.92 -18.78 -27.17
C GLY A 315 11.71 -17.87 -27.43
N MET A 316 10.53 -18.39 -27.74
CA MET A 316 9.32 -17.58 -27.86
C MET A 316 8.87 -17.04 -26.49
N PHE A 317 8.47 -15.76 -26.45
CA PHE A 317 7.91 -15.14 -25.26
C PHE A 317 6.46 -15.51 -25.04
N VAL A 318 6.11 -15.74 -23.77
CA VAL A 318 4.75 -16.03 -23.33
C VAL A 318 4.31 -15.06 -22.24
N SER A 319 3.02 -14.78 -22.21
CA SER A 319 2.39 -14.06 -21.12
C SER A 319 1.20 -14.86 -20.63
N ALA A 320 1.05 -14.96 -19.32
CA ALA A 320 0.04 -15.74 -18.66
C ALA A 320 -0.75 -14.92 -17.65
N GLN A 321 -1.95 -15.39 -17.39
CA GLN A 321 -2.85 -14.84 -16.40
C GLN A 321 -3.37 -16.00 -15.54
N ILE A 322 -3.23 -15.84 -14.23
CA ILE A 322 -3.76 -16.76 -13.23
C ILE A 322 -4.81 -16.02 -12.43
N GLU A 323 -6.00 -16.60 -12.37
CA GLU A 323 -7.06 -16.15 -11.46
C GLU A 323 -7.07 -17.09 -10.27
N THR A 324 -6.70 -16.56 -9.10
CA THR A 324 -6.70 -17.30 -7.84
C THR A 324 -7.80 -16.76 -6.95
N ASP A 325 -8.67 -17.64 -6.46
CA ASP A 325 -9.65 -17.28 -5.45
C ASP A 325 -8.97 -17.01 -4.12
N MET A 326 -9.15 -15.80 -3.62
CA MET A 326 -8.60 -15.35 -2.34
C MET A 326 -9.46 -15.76 -1.15
N SER A 327 -10.62 -16.42 -1.37
CA SER A 327 -11.47 -16.93 -0.31
C SER A 327 -10.78 -18.11 0.38
N GLN A 328 -9.87 -17.83 1.30
CA GLN A 328 -9.32 -18.86 2.17
C GLN A 328 -10.50 -19.45 2.97
N ASN A 329 -10.68 -20.78 2.88
CA ASN A 329 -11.70 -21.56 3.59
C ASN A 329 -13.17 -21.31 3.22
N GLY A 330 -13.48 -20.67 2.09
CA GLY A 330 -14.88 -20.43 1.68
C GLY A 330 -15.61 -19.41 2.57
N GLU A 331 -14.89 -18.70 3.43
CA GLU A 331 -15.42 -17.53 4.13
C GLU A 331 -15.50 -16.38 3.14
N GLN A 332 -16.72 -15.97 2.81
CA GLN A 332 -16.96 -14.80 1.99
C GLN A 332 -16.39 -13.57 2.70
N GLN A 333 -15.50 -12.85 2.02
CA GLN A 333 -14.87 -11.65 2.56
C GLN A 333 -15.64 -10.42 2.09
N MET A 334 -15.80 -9.46 3.01
CA MET A 334 -16.39 -8.17 2.71
C MET A 334 -15.42 -7.36 1.85
N VAL A 335 -15.89 -6.88 0.71
CA VAL A 335 -15.08 -6.07 -0.20
C VAL A 335 -15.74 -4.74 -0.51
N ILE A 336 -14.90 -3.73 -0.64
CA ILE A 336 -15.31 -2.38 -1.04
C ILE A 336 -14.43 -1.87 -2.18
N PRO A 337 -14.97 -1.08 -3.13
CA PRO A 337 -14.17 -0.49 -4.20
C PRO A 337 -13.04 0.39 -3.68
N ARG A 338 -11.95 0.51 -4.44
CA ARG A 338 -10.88 1.45 -4.08
C ARG A 338 -11.36 2.91 -4.03
N SER A 339 -12.33 3.26 -4.86
CA SER A 339 -12.86 4.62 -4.96
C SER A 339 -13.68 5.06 -3.73
N SER A 340 -14.18 4.12 -2.92
CA SER A 340 -14.90 4.44 -1.68
C SER A 340 -13.99 4.79 -0.51
N VAL A 341 -12.69 4.49 -0.61
CA VAL A 341 -11.72 4.65 0.47
C VAL A 341 -10.98 5.98 0.35
N LEU A 342 -10.97 6.73 1.44
CA LEU A 342 -10.17 7.94 1.62
C LEU A 342 -8.99 7.63 2.56
N TRP A 343 -7.79 8.09 2.18
CA TRP A 343 -6.55 7.78 2.90
C TRP A 343 -6.04 9.02 3.63
N THR A 344 -5.73 8.89 4.92
CA THR A 344 -5.17 9.98 5.74
C THR A 344 -3.71 9.72 6.12
N GLY A 345 -3.01 8.87 5.35
CA GLY A 345 -1.69 8.34 5.69
C GLY A 345 -1.78 7.01 6.43
N GLU A 346 -2.02 7.07 7.75
CA GLU A 346 -2.10 5.86 8.59
C GLU A 346 -3.50 5.25 8.66
N ARG A 347 -4.54 6.05 8.42
CA ARG A 347 -5.94 5.64 8.55
C ARG A 347 -6.61 5.52 7.19
N SER A 348 -7.54 4.58 7.11
CA SER A 348 -8.45 4.42 5.98
C SER A 348 -9.86 4.74 6.45
N VAL A 349 -10.53 5.68 5.77
CA VAL A 349 -11.88 6.12 6.15
C VAL A 349 -12.85 6.00 4.98
N VAL A 350 -14.11 5.74 5.29
CA VAL A 350 -15.21 5.63 4.33
C VAL A 350 -16.41 6.42 4.83
N TYR A 351 -17.25 6.89 3.92
CA TYR A 351 -18.52 7.54 4.26
C TYR A 351 -19.67 6.54 4.14
N VAL A 352 -20.34 6.28 5.25
CA VAL A 352 -21.51 5.41 5.34
C VAL A 352 -22.77 6.24 5.24
N LYS A 353 -23.66 5.82 4.35
CA LYS A 353 -24.96 6.44 4.13
C LYS A 353 -25.94 6.00 5.22
N LYS A 354 -26.58 6.96 5.87
CA LYS A 354 -27.68 6.75 6.84
C LYS A 354 -28.95 7.36 6.28
N SER A 355 -30.05 6.63 6.38
CA SER A 355 -31.37 7.16 5.99
C SER A 355 -31.94 8.01 7.13
N LEU A 356 -32.29 9.26 6.84
CA LEU A 356 -32.85 10.22 7.79
C LEU A 356 -34.27 10.59 7.37
N GLU A 357 -35.11 11.07 8.30
CA GLU A 357 -36.51 11.44 8.01
C GLU A 357 -36.64 12.57 6.97
N SER A 358 -35.62 13.43 6.85
CA SER A 358 -35.60 14.59 5.93
C SER A 358 -34.42 14.63 4.96
N GLY A 359 -33.86 13.47 4.57
CA GLY A 359 -32.82 13.42 3.54
C GLY A 359 -31.86 12.25 3.70
N VAL A 360 -30.62 12.41 3.22
CA VAL A 360 -29.58 11.38 3.29
C VAL A 360 -28.44 11.88 4.17
N GLY A 361 -28.11 11.10 5.20
CA GLY A 361 -27.00 11.35 6.10
C GLY A 361 -25.73 10.64 5.64
N PHE A 362 -24.58 11.27 5.87
CA PHE A 362 -23.26 10.67 5.67
C PHE A 362 -22.47 10.74 6.97
N GLU A 363 -21.96 9.58 7.39
CA GLU A 363 -21.19 9.41 8.61
C GLU A 363 -19.78 8.93 8.25
N LEU A 364 -18.76 9.59 8.80
CA LEU A 364 -17.36 9.18 8.65
C LEU A 364 -17.10 7.93 9.49
N ARG A 365 -16.54 6.89 8.88
CA ARG A 365 -16.14 5.67 9.59
C ARG A 365 -14.73 5.24 9.24
N GLU A 366 -13.96 4.93 10.27
CA GLU A 366 -12.63 4.33 10.10
C GLU A 366 -12.75 2.83 9.85
N VAL A 367 -11.99 2.32 8.87
CA VAL A 367 -12.01 0.92 8.46
C VAL A 367 -10.60 0.35 8.44
N ASN A 368 -10.47 -0.90 8.86
CA ASN A 368 -9.22 -1.64 8.71
C ASN A 368 -9.25 -2.44 7.42
N LEU A 369 -8.38 -2.10 6.48
CA LEU A 369 -8.29 -2.74 5.19
C LEU A 369 -7.29 -3.91 5.21
N GLY A 370 -7.59 -4.92 4.41
CA GLY A 370 -6.77 -6.10 4.15
C GLY A 370 -6.03 -5.99 2.83
N THR A 371 -5.83 -7.14 2.18
CA THR A 371 -5.15 -7.19 0.89
C THR A 371 -5.95 -6.48 -0.20
N ALA A 372 -5.24 -5.76 -1.06
CA ALA A 372 -5.83 -5.12 -2.22
C ALA A 372 -5.98 -6.16 -3.35
N THR A 373 -7.15 -6.22 -3.96
CA THR A 373 -7.48 -7.17 -5.03
C THR A 373 -8.03 -6.42 -6.23
N GLY A 374 -7.23 -6.26 -7.29
CA GLY A 374 -7.64 -5.51 -8.48
C GLY A 374 -8.10 -4.09 -8.11
N ASP A 375 -9.38 -3.80 -8.35
CA ASP A 375 -10.00 -2.49 -8.06
C ASP A 375 -10.79 -2.44 -6.75
N SER A 376 -10.59 -3.41 -5.84
CA SER A 376 -11.25 -3.46 -4.53
C SER A 376 -10.27 -3.72 -3.38
N TYR A 377 -10.70 -3.43 -2.16
CA TYR A 377 -10.04 -3.79 -0.91
C TYR A 377 -10.90 -4.75 -0.10
N VAL A 378 -10.24 -5.73 0.53
CA VAL A 378 -10.87 -6.55 1.58
C VAL A 378 -11.01 -5.72 2.85
N VAL A 379 -12.17 -5.75 3.50
CA VAL A 379 -12.41 -5.09 4.78
C VAL A 379 -12.27 -6.11 5.91
N LYS A 380 -11.36 -5.83 6.86
CA LYS A 380 -11.16 -6.67 8.06
C LYS A 380 -12.10 -6.28 9.19
N SER A 381 -12.32 -4.98 9.39
CA SER A 381 -13.25 -4.45 10.40
C SER A 381 -13.65 -3.00 10.08
N GLY A 382 -14.74 -2.55 10.69
CA GLY A 382 -15.26 -1.19 10.58
C GLY A 382 -16.50 -1.03 9.70
N LEU A 383 -16.94 -2.06 8.99
CA LEU A 383 -18.20 -2.05 8.24
C LEU A 383 -19.03 -3.31 8.54
N GLN A 384 -20.34 -3.20 8.37
CA GLN A 384 -21.26 -4.33 8.46
C GLN A 384 -21.87 -4.67 7.09
N PRO A 385 -22.19 -5.96 6.82
CA PRO A 385 -22.88 -6.33 5.58
C PRO A 385 -24.23 -5.62 5.48
N GLY A 386 -24.55 -5.11 4.29
CA GLY A 386 -25.78 -4.36 4.03
C GLY A 386 -25.71 -2.85 4.31
N GLU A 387 -24.60 -2.34 4.83
CA GLU A 387 -24.40 -0.89 4.93
C GLU A 387 -24.16 -0.28 3.54
N GLU A 388 -24.74 0.88 3.25
CA GLU A 388 -24.45 1.60 2.01
C GLU A 388 -23.26 2.54 2.21
N ILE A 389 -22.26 2.47 1.32
CA ILE A 389 -21.09 3.36 1.33
C ILE A 389 -21.04 4.21 0.06
N VAL A 390 -20.40 5.37 0.15
CA VAL A 390 -20.15 6.24 -1.01
C VAL A 390 -19.01 5.66 -1.84
N VAL A 391 -19.28 5.36 -3.12
CA VAL A 391 -18.27 4.84 -4.07
C VAL A 391 -17.79 5.88 -5.07
N ASN A 392 -18.59 6.92 -5.35
CA ASN A 392 -18.21 8.05 -6.18
C ASN A 392 -18.58 9.36 -5.48
N GLY A 393 -17.74 10.39 -5.61
CA GLY A 393 -17.95 11.68 -4.93
C GLY A 393 -17.55 11.69 -3.44
N THR A 394 -16.75 10.73 -2.98
CA THR A 394 -16.27 10.63 -1.59
C THR A 394 -15.60 11.92 -1.09
N PHE A 395 -14.75 12.54 -1.92
CA PHE A 395 -14.09 13.80 -1.58
C PHE A 395 -15.07 14.99 -1.53
N THR A 396 -16.13 14.97 -2.36
CA THR A 396 -17.16 16.01 -2.34
C THR A 396 -17.98 15.95 -1.06
N VAL A 397 -18.30 14.73 -0.60
CA VAL A 397 -18.92 14.52 0.72
C VAL A 397 -17.98 15.00 1.83
N ASP A 398 -16.72 14.61 1.81
CA ASP A 398 -15.73 15.03 2.82
C ASP A 398 -15.59 16.55 2.91
N SER A 399 -15.51 17.22 1.77
CA SER A 399 -15.43 18.68 1.69
C SER A 399 -16.66 19.35 2.29
N ALA A 400 -17.86 18.81 2.02
CA ALA A 400 -19.11 19.34 2.56
C ALA A 400 -19.22 19.13 4.09
N VAL A 401 -18.80 17.95 4.58
CA VAL A 401 -18.72 17.63 6.02
C VAL A 401 -17.75 18.56 6.73
N GLN A 402 -16.58 18.80 6.13
CA GLN A 402 -15.56 19.72 6.66
C GLN A 402 -16.07 21.16 6.71
N LEU A 403 -16.74 21.64 5.66
CA LEU A 403 -17.36 22.98 5.64
C LEU A 403 -18.47 23.13 6.67
N ALA A 404 -19.23 22.06 6.94
CA ALA A 404 -20.25 22.04 7.98
C ALA A 404 -19.66 22.07 9.41
N GLY A 405 -18.36 21.79 9.55
CA GLY A 405 -17.68 21.73 10.84
C GLY A 405 -17.91 20.41 11.59
N LYS A 406 -18.14 19.32 10.86
CA LYS A 406 -18.29 17.97 11.41
C LYS A 406 -16.97 17.17 11.28
N PRO A 407 -16.81 16.04 11.99
CA PRO A 407 -15.64 15.18 11.86
C PRO A 407 -15.39 14.78 10.41
N SER A 408 -14.19 15.07 9.89
CA SER A 408 -13.80 14.81 8.50
C SER A 408 -12.44 14.10 8.45
N MET A 409 -12.01 13.68 7.25
CA MET A 409 -10.69 13.08 7.04
C MET A 409 -9.55 13.89 7.69
N MET A 410 -9.59 15.22 7.53
CA MET A 410 -8.55 16.13 7.99
C MET A 410 -8.71 16.56 9.45
N ASN A 411 -9.91 16.46 10.02
CA ASN A 411 -10.18 16.91 11.38
C ASN A 411 -11.16 15.96 12.10
N PRO A 412 -10.65 14.88 12.70
CA PRO A 412 -11.48 13.84 13.33
C PRO A 412 -12.09 14.30 14.67
N ASP A 413 -11.46 15.24 15.37
CA ASP A 413 -11.81 15.63 16.75
C ASP A 413 -12.61 16.95 16.84
N MET A 414 -13.33 17.33 15.78
CA MET A 414 -14.13 18.57 15.69
C MET A 414 -15.41 18.57 16.54
N ASN A 415 -15.35 18.01 17.75
CA ASN A 415 -16.43 18.08 18.71
C ASN A 415 -15.86 18.30 20.11
N MET A 416 -15.40 19.52 20.39
CA MET A 416 -15.12 20.05 21.75
C MET A 416 -14.65 21.53 21.74
N GLN A 417 -15.17 22.37 20.84
CA GLN A 417 -14.87 23.81 20.83
C GLN A 417 -16.15 24.64 20.75
N ALA A 418 -16.86 24.67 21.86
CA ALA A 418 -17.69 25.80 22.25
C ALA A 418 -17.49 25.97 23.77
N GLY A 419 -16.45 26.73 24.14
CA GLY A 419 -16.25 27.13 25.52
C GLY A 419 -17.41 28.01 25.96
N LYS A 420 -18.26 27.49 26.86
CA LYS A 420 -19.07 28.34 27.73
C LYS A 420 -18.15 29.00 28.75
N GLU A 421 -18.38 30.26 29.08
CA GLU A 421 -17.76 30.89 30.25
C GLU A 421 -18.06 30.06 31.50
N ILE A 422 -17.01 29.58 32.13
CA ILE A 422 -17.06 28.62 33.24
C ILE A 422 -17.37 29.38 34.52
N ALA A 423 -18.23 28.82 35.36
CA ALA A 423 -18.59 29.41 36.64
C ALA A 423 -17.34 29.65 37.51
N GLU A 424 -17.20 30.86 38.05
CA GLU A 424 -16.09 31.28 38.90
C GLU A 424 -15.90 30.38 40.16
N LYS A 425 -16.95 29.63 40.52
CA LYS A 425 -16.95 28.59 41.57
C LYS A 425 -16.06 27.40 41.21
N ASP A 426 -16.13 26.90 39.98
CA ASP A 426 -15.40 25.71 39.52
C ASP A 426 -13.89 25.98 39.42
N LYS A 427 -13.54 27.19 38.96
CA LYS A 427 -12.14 27.64 38.92
C LYS A 427 -11.49 27.59 40.29
N LYS A 428 -12.18 28.07 41.34
CA LYS A 428 -11.64 28.08 42.72
C LYS A 428 -11.40 26.68 43.27
N VAL A 429 -12.25 25.71 42.92
CA VAL A 429 -12.13 24.32 43.39
C VAL A 429 -10.99 23.59 42.67
N LEU A 430 -10.82 23.81 41.37
CA LEU A 430 -9.82 23.10 40.55
C LEU A 430 -8.43 23.76 40.56
N MET A 431 -8.33 25.06 40.83
CA MET A 431 -7.06 25.80 40.80
C MET A 431 -5.93 25.17 41.66
N PRO A 432 -6.18 24.69 42.90
CA PRO A 432 -5.13 24.03 43.70
C PRO A 432 -4.57 22.75 43.06
N LEU A 433 -5.39 22.01 42.31
CA LEU A 433 -4.95 20.80 41.61
C LEU A 433 -3.99 21.16 40.47
N PHE A 434 -4.35 22.15 39.66
CA PHE A 434 -3.52 22.61 38.55
C PHE A 434 -2.21 23.26 39.02
N MET A 435 -2.23 23.99 40.13
CA MET A 435 -1.02 24.55 40.72
C MET A 435 -0.04 23.45 41.14
N ASN A 436 -0.53 22.37 41.77
CA ASN A 436 0.32 21.23 42.12
C ASN A 436 0.83 20.48 40.88
N TYR A 437 0.02 20.36 39.82
CA TYR A 437 0.47 19.77 38.55
C TYR A 437 1.60 20.61 37.91
N LEU A 438 1.45 21.93 37.83
CA LEU A 438 2.47 22.81 37.27
C LEU A 438 3.76 22.75 38.10
N GLN A 439 3.63 22.70 39.43
CA GLN A 439 4.76 22.49 40.34
C GLN A 439 5.46 21.15 40.08
N LEU A 440 4.71 20.06 39.90
CA LEU A 440 5.26 18.75 39.58
C LEU A 440 6.02 18.79 38.24
N LYS A 441 5.43 19.39 37.21
CA LYS A 441 6.10 19.60 35.91
C LYS A 441 7.44 20.32 36.09
N ASP A 442 7.46 21.43 36.83
CA ASP A 442 8.69 22.20 37.05
C ASP A 442 9.75 21.41 37.82
N GLN A 443 9.34 20.55 38.77
CA GLN A 443 10.25 19.64 39.47
C GLN A 443 10.81 18.55 38.55
N LEU A 444 9.99 18.01 37.64
CA LEU A 444 10.45 17.08 36.61
C LEU A 444 11.42 17.75 35.62
N VAL A 445 11.21 19.03 35.29
CA VAL A 445 12.16 19.82 34.49
C VAL A 445 13.50 20.03 35.23
N ALA A 446 13.46 20.22 36.55
CA ALA A 446 14.63 20.44 37.39
C ALA A 446 15.38 19.16 37.79
N ASP A 447 14.94 17.99 37.30
CA ASP A 447 15.47 16.68 37.69
C ASP A 447 15.35 16.38 39.21
N ASP A 448 14.38 17.00 39.91
CA ASP A 448 14.21 16.90 41.37
C ASP A 448 13.19 15.81 41.76
N PHE A 449 13.70 14.61 42.01
CA PHE A 449 12.88 13.43 42.35
C PHE A 449 12.16 13.54 43.70
N ASP A 450 12.84 14.02 44.74
CA ASP A 450 12.29 14.04 46.11
C ASP A 450 11.16 15.07 46.23
N SER A 451 11.35 16.25 45.64
CA SER A 451 10.29 17.27 45.58
C SER A 451 9.12 16.82 44.71
N ALA A 452 9.38 16.14 43.58
CA ALA A 452 8.34 15.57 42.73
C ALA A 452 7.47 14.55 43.49
N LYS A 453 8.08 13.64 44.27
CA LYS A 453 7.36 12.66 45.10
C LYS A 453 6.44 13.31 46.15
N ASN A 454 6.91 14.38 46.78
CA ASN A 454 6.09 15.13 47.72
C ASN A 454 4.89 15.79 47.01
N THR A 455 5.11 16.44 45.87
CA THR A 455 4.04 17.08 45.10
C THR A 455 3.02 16.09 44.58
N ILE A 456 3.42 14.89 44.13
CA ILE A 456 2.49 13.82 43.73
C ILE A 456 1.55 13.44 44.90
N SER A 457 2.06 13.41 46.13
CA SER A 457 1.23 13.14 47.32
C SER A 457 0.23 14.27 47.58
N LYS A 458 0.60 15.53 47.29
CA LYS A 458 -0.32 16.68 47.36
C LYS A 458 -1.38 16.66 46.26
N ILE A 459 -1.01 16.24 45.04
CA ILE A 459 -1.96 16.04 43.93
C ILE A 459 -3.01 15.00 44.34
N GLN A 460 -2.57 13.88 44.93
CA GLN A 460 -3.49 12.86 45.44
C GLN A 460 -4.48 13.45 46.46
N GLN A 461 -3.97 14.10 47.52
CA GLN A 461 -4.81 14.68 48.57
C GLN A 461 -5.80 15.71 48.01
N ASN A 462 -5.36 16.58 47.09
CA ASN A 462 -6.24 17.56 46.46
C ASN A 462 -7.29 16.90 45.57
N SER A 463 -6.91 15.86 44.82
CA SER A 463 -7.86 15.13 43.96
C SER A 463 -8.96 14.42 44.76
N GLU A 464 -8.63 13.92 45.96
CA GLU A 464 -9.59 13.28 46.88
C GLU A 464 -10.46 14.31 47.62
N ALA A 465 -9.96 15.52 47.84
CA ALA A 465 -10.67 16.60 48.54
C ALA A 465 -11.68 17.36 47.66
N ILE A 466 -11.63 17.20 46.33
CA ILE A 466 -12.59 17.82 45.41
C ILE A 466 -13.92 17.05 45.48
N SER A 467 -14.92 17.65 46.13
CA SER A 467 -16.28 17.13 46.20
C SER A 467 -17.15 17.66 45.06
N GLU A 468 -18.06 16.80 44.57
CA GLU A 468 -19.01 17.12 43.50
C GLU A 468 -19.93 18.30 43.86
N GLU A 469 -20.29 18.46 45.14
CA GLU A 469 -21.09 19.59 45.64
C GLU A 469 -20.42 20.96 45.40
N GLY A 470 -19.09 20.97 45.24
CA GLY A 470 -18.28 22.15 44.96
C GLY A 470 -18.32 22.59 43.50
N LEU A 471 -18.74 21.73 42.57
CA LEU A 471 -18.70 21.96 41.12
C LEU A 471 -20.09 22.30 40.58
N THR A 472 -20.16 22.83 39.34
CA THR A 472 -21.40 22.86 38.56
C THR A 472 -21.76 21.45 38.07
N GLU A 473 -23.03 21.22 37.74
CA GLU A 473 -23.54 19.90 37.31
C GLU A 473 -22.77 19.33 36.10
N GLU A 474 -22.48 20.17 35.10
CA GLU A 474 -21.70 19.81 33.91
C GLU A 474 -20.22 19.49 34.25
N THR A 475 -19.60 20.28 35.13
CA THR A 475 -18.20 20.03 35.55
C THR A 475 -18.11 18.80 36.48
N ALA A 476 -19.13 18.53 37.28
CA ALA A 476 -19.19 17.37 38.19
C ALA A 476 -19.28 16.05 37.41
N GLU A 477 -20.12 15.97 36.39
CA GLU A 477 -20.24 14.79 35.53
C GLU A 477 -18.92 14.49 34.80
N ASN A 478 -18.27 15.53 34.26
CA ASN A 478 -16.96 15.40 33.64
C ASN A 478 -15.87 14.99 34.65
N TRP A 479 -15.91 15.53 35.88
CA TRP A 479 -14.96 15.20 36.93
C TRP A 479 -14.98 13.72 37.30
N GLU A 480 -16.16 13.11 37.40
CA GLU A 480 -16.30 11.67 37.69
C GLU A 480 -15.70 10.79 36.60
N ASN A 481 -15.69 11.24 35.35
CA ASN A 481 -15.02 10.53 34.25
C ASN A 481 -13.48 10.63 34.33
N PHE A 482 -12.93 11.78 34.74
CA PHE A 482 -11.48 11.98 34.80
C PHE A 482 -10.82 11.45 36.08
N LYS A 483 -11.54 11.48 37.20
CA LYS A 483 -11.04 11.14 38.53
C LYS A 483 -10.40 9.75 38.63
N PRO A 484 -10.96 8.66 38.07
CA PRO A 484 -10.31 7.34 38.09
C PRO A 484 -8.97 7.33 37.35
N GLY A 485 -8.89 7.99 36.19
CA GLY A 485 -7.65 8.09 35.41
C GLY A 485 -6.57 8.92 36.13
N LEU A 486 -6.99 10.02 36.75
CA LEU A 486 -6.13 10.85 37.58
C LEU A 486 -5.57 10.04 38.77
N GLN A 487 -6.42 9.34 39.51
CA GLN A 487 -6.01 8.55 40.68
C GLN A 487 -5.07 7.41 40.29
N ASN A 488 -5.36 6.70 39.19
CA ASN A 488 -4.51 5.61 38.72
C ASN A 488 -3.12 6.11 38.29
N SER A 489 -3.04 7.21 37.54
CA SER A 489 -1.76 7.79 37.12
C SER A 489 -0.92 8.26 38.31
N VAL A 490 -1.56 8.93 39.28
CA VAL A 490 -0.92 9.37 40.52
C VAL A 490 -0.41 8.17 41.34
N GLN A 491 -1.18 7.09 41.44
CA GLN A 491 -0.77 5.88 42.17
C GLN A 491 0.47 5.23 41.52
N LYS A 492 0.49 5.06 40.20
CA LYS A 492 1.67 4.57 39.47
C LYS A 492 2.89 5.45 39.69
N MET A 493 2.71 6.78 39.63
CA MET A 493 3.79 7.73 39.89
C MET A 493 4.30 7.65 41.35
N LYS A 494 3.47 7.31 42.34
CA LYS A 494 3.92 7.08 43.73
C LYS A 494 4.77 5.82 43.88
N GLU A 495 4.57 4.81 43.06
CA GLU A 495 5.33 3.55 43.09
C GLU A 495 6.67 3.64 42.34
N ALA A 496 6.86 4.65 41.48
CA ALA A 496 8.10 4.87 40.74
C ALA A 496 9.34 4.98 41.66
N LYS A 497 10.44 4.29 41.31
CA LYS A 497 11.64 4.25 42.16
C LYS A 497 12.71 5.29 41.80
N ASP A 498 12.60 5.88 40.62
CA ASP A 498 13.51 6.89 40.09
C ASP A 498 12.76 7.90 39.21
N ILE A 499 13.49 8.94 38.77
CA ILE A 499 12.92 10.03 37.96
C ILE A 499 12.53 9.59 36.55
N SER A 500 13.19 8.58 35.99
CA SER A 500 12.86 8.04 34.67
C SER A 500 11.49 7.37 34.71
N ALA A 501 11.25 6.55 35.72
CA ALA A 501 9.95 5.92 35.97
C ALA A 501 8.85 6.95 36.27
N LEU A 502 9.17 8.08 36.92
CA LEU A 502 8.21 9.18 37.07
C LEU A 502 7.81 9.78 35.71
N ARG A 503 8.77 10.00 34.81
CA ARG A 503 8.55 10.59 33.48
C ARG A 503 7.73 9.69 32.57
N GLU A 504 7.96 8.39 32.61
CA GLU A 504 7.16 7.41 31.86
C GLU A 504 5.68 7.46 32.27
N ASN A 505 5.41 7.62 33.57
CA ASN A 505 4.04 7.67 34.09
C ASN A 505 3.43 9.08 34.09
N PHE A 506 4.22 10.13 33.84
CA PHE A 506 3.75 11.51 33.79
C PHE A 506 2.82 11.78 32.61
N ASP A 507 2.97 11.06 31.50
CA ASP A 507 2.14 11.24 30.30
C ASP A 507 0.64 10.96 30.55
N GLU A 508 0.33 9.90 31.29
CA GLU A 508 -1.06 9.56 31.66
C GLU A 508 -1.67 10.68 32.50
N LEU A 509 -0.93 11.18 33.50
CA LEU A 509 -1.36 12.30 34.35
C LEU A 509 -1.57 13.57 33.51
N SER A 510 -0.62 13.87 32.63
CA SER A 510 -0.62 15.04 31.78
C SER A 510 -1.82 15.05 30.81
N SER A 511 -2.11 13.91 30.19
CA SER A 511 -3.25 13.75 29.29
C SER A 511 -4.59 14.00 29.99
N VAL A 512 -4.76 13.48 31.21
CA VAL A 512 -5.96 13.72 32.03
C VAL A 512 -6.08 15.20 32.40
N MET A 513 -4.98 15.83 32.82
CA MET A 513 -4.98 17.25 33.17
C MET A 513 -5.27 18.17 31.97
N ILE A 514 -4.80 17.84 30.77
CA ILE A 514 -5.17 18.53 29.53
C ILE A 514 -6.66 18.39 29.24
N GLY A 515 -7.22 17.19 29.43
CA GLY A 515 -8.66 16.95 29.30
C GLY A 515 -9.49 17.85 30.22
N ILE A 516 -9.11 17.88 31.51
CA ILE A 516 -9.74 18.76 32.50
C ILE A 516 -9.54 20.24 32.11
N ALA A 517 -8.37 20.63 31.64
CA ALA A 517 -8.07 22.03 31.26
C ALA A 517 -8.95 22.52 30.10
N LYS A 518 -9.19 21.68 29.10
CA LYS A 518 -9.99 22.02 27.92
C LYS A 518 -11.47 22.24 28.26
N ILE A 519 -11.97 21.53 29.27
CA ILE A 519 -13.37 21.60 29.70
C ILE A 519 -13.55 22.69 30.76
N ALA A 520 -12.65 22.71 31.75
CA ALA A 520 -12.82 23.51 32.96
C ALA A 520 -12.04 24.85 32.96
N ASN A 521 -11.18 25.10 31.96
CA ASN A 521 -10.29 26.27 31.81
C ASN A 521 -10.01 27.05 33.13
N PRO A 522 -9.41 26.39 34.14
CA PRO A 522 -9.33 26.96 35.49
C PRO A 522 -8.31 28.11 35.58
N MET A 523 -7.40 28.21 34.61
CA MET A 523 -6.41 29.28 34.49
C MET A 523 -6.31 29.72 33.01
N PRO A 524 -6.70 30.96 32.67
CA PRO A 524 -6.59 31.45 31.30
C PRO A 524 -5.12 31.58 30.87
N GLY A 525 -4.85 31.38 29.58
CA GLY A 525 -3.51 31.52 29.00
C GLY A 525 -2.59 30.31 29.17
N MET A 526 -3.15 29.11 29.31
CA MET A 526 -2.37 27.86 29.32
C MET A 526 -2.01 27.43 27.89
N TYR A 527 -0.80 26.91 27.72
CA TYR A 527 -0.30 26.32 26.48
C TYR A 527 -0.23 24.80 26.62
N VAL A 528 -0.64 24.08 25.57
CA VAL A 528 -0.35 22.66 25.39
C VAL A 528 0.92 22.55 24.55
N LEU A 529 1.97 22.03 25.16
CA LEU A 529 3.27 21.77 24.52
C LEU A 529 3.42 20.28 24.22
N ARG A 530 4.21 19.93 23.21
CA ARG A 530 4.42 18.54 22.76
C ARG A 530 5.89 18.20 22.65
N CYS A 531 6.25 16.99 23.10
CA CYS A 531 7.57 16.40 22.91
C CYS A 531 7.41 15.23 21.93
N PRO A 532 7.94 15.30 20.70
CA PRO A 532 7.76 14.23 19.71
C PRO A 532 8.53 12.95 20.03
N MET A 533 9.60 13.03 20.81
CA MET A 533 10.46 11.88 21.14
C MET A 533 10.00 11.06 22.35
N ALA A 534 9.10 11.60 23.17
CA ALA A 534 8.59 10.93 24.35
C ALA A 534 7.82 9.63 23.99
N ASN A 535 7.70 8.72 24.96
CA ASN A 535 6.95 7.46 24.83
C ASN A 535 7.33 6.59 23.63
N SER A 536 8.63 6.41 23.39
CA SER A 536 9.16 5.67 22.23
C SER A 536 8.76 6.30 20.89
N ASN A 537 8.95 7.62 20.75
CA ASN A 537 8.60 8.42 19.56
C ASN A 537 7.10 8.48 19.21
N ARG A 538 6.21 8.11 20.14
CA ARG A 538 4.75 8.33 19.99
C ARG A 538 4.34 9.78 20.32
N GLY A 539 5.23 10.47 21.02
CA GLY A 539 5.04 11.83 21.50
C GLY A 539 4.20 11.89 22.77
N ALA A 540 4.37 12.97 23.51
CA ALA A 540 3.64 13.23 24.76
C ALA A 540 3.40 14.73 24.92
N ASP A 541 2.24 15.09 25.47
CA ASP A 541 1.78 16.48 25.57
C ASP A 541 1.74 16.93 27.05
N TRP A 542 2.00 18.20 27.33
CA TRP A 542 1.89 18.76 28.69
C TRP A 542 1.41 20.22 28.74
N LEU A 543 0.89 20.63 29.91
CA LEU A 543 0.42 22.01 30.13
C LEU A 543 1.53 22.92 30.66
N SER A 544 1.58 24.15 30.18
CA SER A 544 2.51 25.20 30.64
C SER A 544 1.81 26.55 30.69
N MET A 545 2.18 27.42 31.64
CA MET A 545 1.70 28.81 31.68
C MET A 545 2.47 29.74 30.74
N ASN A 546 3.62 29.29 30.23
CA ASN A 546 4.48 30.06 29.34
C ASN A 546 4.62 29.32 28.00
N SER A 547 4.77 30.09 26.93
CA SER A 547 5.13 29.60 25.60
C SER A 547 6.58 29.11 25.50
N GLU A 548 7.42 29.39 26.50
CA GLU A 548 8.80 28.88 26.58
C GLU A 548 8.80 27.36 26.83
N ILE A 549 9.49 26.61 25.97
CA ILE A 549 9.56 25.16 26.05
C ILE A 549 10.55 24.74 27.13
N LYS A 550 10.03 24.09 28.18
CA LYS A 550 10.79 23.41 29.23
C LYS A 550 10.28 21.98 29.38
N ASN A 551 11.04 21.03 28.84
CA ASN A 551 10.60 19.66 28.64
C ASN A 551 10.67 18.82 29.95
N PRO A 552 9.52 18.37 30.51
CA PRO A 552 9.51 17.57 31.73
C PRO A 552 9.93 16.10 31.53
N TYR A 553 9.85 15.57 30.30
CA TYR A 553 10.14 14.17 29.97
C TYR A 553 11.64 13.87 29.85
N TYR A 554 12.45 14.88 29.55
CA TYR A 554 13.90 14.75 29.42
C TYR A 554 14.69 15.68 30.35
N GLY A 555 14.02 16.60 31.05
CA GLY A 555 14.63 17.49 32.05
C GLY A 555 15.79 18.31 31.49
N GLN A 556 16.88 18.38 32.25
CA GLN A 556 18.08 19.12 31.85
C GLN A 556 18.78 18.51 30.63
N SER A 557 18.51 17.25 30.27
CA SER A 557 19.15 16.60 29.12
C SER A 557 18.69 17.18 27.78
N MET A 558 17.43 17.62 27.68
CA MET A 558 16.85 18.20 26.45
C MET A 558 15.82 19.28 26.78
N LEU A 559 16.24 20.28 27.55
CA LEU A 559 15.36 21.28 28.17
C LEU A 559 14.47 22.01 27.16
N THR A 560 15.02 22.43 26.02
CA THR A 560 14.34 23.26 25.00
C THR A 560 13.71 22.45 23.87
N CYS A 561 13.72 21.12 23.95
CA CYS A 561 13.19 20.24 22.90
C CYS A 561 11.67 20.09 23.03
N GLY A 562 10.92 20.52 22.01
CA GLY A 562 9.47 20.39 21.91
C GLY A 562 8.87 21.40 20.93
N GLU A 563 7.54 21.43 20.86
CA GLU A 563 6.78 22.39 20.05
C GLU A 563 5.51 22.83 20.78
N ILE A 564 4.96 24.00 20.40
CA ILE A 564 3.67 24.48 20.91
C ILE A 564 2.56 23.85 20.07
N LYS A 565 1.69 23.05 20.70
CA LYS A 565 0.59 22.35 20.02
C LYS A 565 -0.68 23.19 19.96
N ALA A 566 -1.04 23.85 21.06
CA ALA A 566 -2.24 24.67 21.16
C ALA A 566 -2.16 25.68 22.32
N GLU A 567 -2.97 26.72 22.25
CA GLU A 567 -3.26 27.65 23.36
C GLU A 567 -4.69 27.39 23.84
N ILE A 568 -4.87 27.17 25.14
CA ILE A 568 -6.18 27.04 25.79
C ILE A 568 -6.64 28.47 26.11
N LYS A 569 -7.64 28.94 25.35
CA LYS A 569 -8.23 30.26 25.49
C LYS A 569 -9.45 30.22 26.41
#